data_AF-A0A7C2PNE2-F1
#
_entry.id   AF-A0A7C2PNE2-F1
#
_cell.length_a   1.000
_cell.length_b   1.000
_cell.length_c   1.000
_cell.angle_alpha   90.00
_cell.angle_beta   90.00
_cell.angle_gamma   90.00
#
_symmetry.space_group_name_H-M   'P 1'
#
loop_
_entity.id
_entity.type
_entity.pdbx_description
1 polymer ?
#
loop_
_entity_poly.entity_id
_entity_poly.type
_entity_poly.pdbx_seq_one_letter_code
_entity_poly.pdbx_strand_id
1 'polypeptide(L)'
;MTNKLMTGLALAGVVFLGAGCLGRGETSRPQVPARVEERVEEKREDIKDAVINKVISAYDMIEVTNPLENQVVESPLLITGRARGVWYFEASFPIELYDANGVLLGSKVGEAQADWMTEEYVEFQSMLTFDEPTTETGTLVLKKDNPSGLPENDKKLEIPVRFVE
;
A
#
# COMPACT_ATOMS: atom_id res chain seq x y z
N MET A 1 -23.34 8.59 49.30
CA MET A 1 -21.89 8.68 49.56
C MET A 1 -21.27 9.33 48.33
N THR A 2 -21.57 10.60 48.01
CA THR A 2 -21.03 11.84 48.59
C THR A 2 -19.50 11.86 48.65
N ASN A 3 -18.89 12.65 47.76
CA ASN A 3 -17.87 13.67 48.05
C ASN A 3 -17.29 14.20 46.72
N LYS A 4 -16.87 15.44 46.57
CA LYS A 4 -17.20 16.76 47.13
C LYS A 4 -16.34 17.73 46.30
N LEU A 5 -16.89 18.90 45.96
CA LEU A 5 -16.18 20.05 45.40
C LEU A 5 -14.95 20.46 46.23
N MET A 6 -13.88 20.90 45.57
CA MET A 6 -12.95 21.95 46.03
C MET A 6 -12.38 22.65 44.77
N THR A 7 -12.88 23.82 44.34
CA THR A 7 -12.47 25.20 44.70
C THR A 7 -10.96 25.47 44.70
N GLY A 8 -10.52 26.37 43.81
CA GLY A 8 -9.18 26.96 43.78
C GLY A 8 -9.12 28.19 42.88
N LEU A 9 -9.33 29.37 43.48
CA LEU A 9 -9.25 30.71 42.90
C LEU A 9 -7.85 31.27 43.17
N ALA A 10 -7.19 31.91 42.20
CA ALA A 10 -6.07 32.83 42.44
C ALA A 10 -5.99 33.93 41.37
N LEU A 11 -6.10 35.19 41.85
CA LEU A 11 -5.91 36.46 41.15
C LEU A 11 -4.42 36.84 41.05
N ALA A 12 -4.06 37.58 40.00
CA ALA A 12 -3.17 38.76 39.93
C ALA A 12 -2.53 38.79 38.52
N GLY A 13 -2.69 39.81 37.68
CA GLY A 13 -2.56 41.23 37.97
C GLY A 13 -1.14 41.66 37.64
N VAL A 14 -0.85 41.95 36.36
CA VAL A 14 0.39 42.63 35.95
C VAL A 14 0.03 43.73 34.97
N VAL A 15 0.11 44.97 35.45
CA VAL A 15 0.11 46.20 34.66
C VAL A 15 1.56 46.49 34.31
N PHE A 16 1.91 46.56 33.03
CA PHE A 16 3.19 47.10 32.56
C PHE A 16 2.95 48.50 31.97
N LEU A 17 3.39 49.53 32.70
CA LEU A 17 3.63 50.87 32.17
C LEU A 17 5.12 50.96 31.83
N GLY A 18 5.43 51.11 30.54
CA GLY A 18 6.76 51.38 30.04
C GLY A 18 6.69 52.03 28.66
N ALA A 19 6.90 53.35 28.62
CA ALA A 19 7.08 54.11 27.39
C ALA A 19 8.58 54.21 27.06
N GLY A 20 8.96 54.02 25.79
CA GLY A 20 10.32 54.27 25.30
C GLY A 20 10.63 53.56 23.98
N CYS A 21 10.60 54.33 22.88
CA CYS A 21 10.80 53.92 21.49
C CYS A 21 12.20 53.35 21.16
N LEU A 22 12.29 52.38 20.23
CA LEU A 22 13.15 52.42 19.03
C LEU A 22 13.05 51.11 18.21
N GLY A 23 13.04 51.28 16.88
CA GLY A 23 12.52 50.35 15.89
C GLY A 23 13.17 48.96 15.81
N ARG A 24 12.32 47.98 15.53
CA ARG A 24 12.64 46.78 14.76
C ARG A 24 11.45 46.51 13.85
N GLY A 25 11.71 46.45 12.54
CA GLY A 25 10.68 46.29 11.53
C GLY A 25 9.86 45.03 11.77
N GLU A 26 8.62 45.20 12.19
CA GLU A 26 7.59 44.18 12.02
C GLU A 26 7.32 44.08 10.52
N THR A 27 7.94 43.12 9.86
CA THR A 27 7.38 42.58 8.63
C THR A 27 6.08 41.89 9.04
N SER A 28 4.98 42.64 9.00
CA SER A 28 3.63 42.12 9.20
C SER A 28 3.45 40.93 8.26
N ARG A 29 3.42 39.72 8.82
CA ARG A 29 3.04 38.53 8.06
C ARG A 29 1.67 38.82 7.44
N PRO A 30 1.50 38.67 6.12
CA PRO A 30 0.18 38.84 5.52
C PRO A 30 -0.76 37.85 6.23
N GLN A 31 -1.80 38.37 6.90
CA GLN A 31 -2.86 37.54 7.44
C GLN A 31 -3.66 37.05 6.25
N VAL A 32 -3.37 35.82 5.82
CA VAL A 32 -4.19 35.11 4.85
C VAL A 32 -5.61 35.05 5.45
N PRO A 33 -6.65 35.49 4.74
CA PRO A 33 -8.00 35.44 5.29
C PRO A 33 -8.37 33.97 5.55
N ALA A 34 -8.93 33.68 6.73
CA ALA A 34 -9.22 32.32 7.20
C ALA A 34 -9.98 31.45 6.16
N ARG A 35 -10.83 32.07 5.32
CA ARG A 35 -11.55 31.42 4.21
C ARG A 35 -10.65 30.82 3.12
N VAL A 36 -9.46 31.38 2.93
CA VAL A 36 -8.45 30.89 2.00
C VAL A 36 -7.65 29.76 2.64
N GLU A 37 -7.33 29.84 3.94
CA GLU A 37 -6.67 28.74 4.66
C GLU A 37 -7.58 27.51 4.75
N GLU A 38 -8.86 27.70 5.06
CA GLU A 38 -9.86 26.62 5.11
C GLU A 38 -10.02 25.91 3.75
N ARG A 39 -10.12 26.67 2.65
CA ARG A 39 -10.20 26.12 1.28
C ARG A 39 -8.91 25.41 0.86
N VAL A 40 -7.76 25.87 1.34
CA VAL A 40 -6.47 25.24 1.09
C VAL A 40 -6.33 23.94 1.89
N GLU A 41 -6.83 23.89 3.12
CA GLU A 41 -6.78 22.68 3.95
C GLU A 41 -7.77 21.61 3.46
N GLU A 42 -9.00 21.99 3.11
CA GLU A 42 -9.98 21.10 2.48
C GLU A 42 -9.40 20.44 1.22
N LYS A 43 -8.83 21.24 0.32
CA LYS A 43 -8.21 20.76 -0.91
C LYS A 43 -6.92 19.95 -0.66
N ARG A 44 -6.22 20.19 0.46
CA ARG A 44 -5.05 19.41 0.87
C ARG A 44 -5.48 18.04 1.40
N GLU A 45 -6.58 17.96 2.13
CA GLU A 45 -7.10 16.71 2.68
C GLU A 45 -7.62 15.79 1.55
N ASP A 46 -8.39 16.34 0.60
CA ASP A 46 -8.84 15.60 -0.59
C ASP A 46 -7.68 15.01 -1.41
N ILE A 47 -6.57 15.76 -1.52
CA ILE A 47 -5.37 15.30 -2.23
C ILE A 47 -4.59 14.27 -1.41
N LYS A 48 -4.53 14.40 -0.08
CA LYS A 48 -3.90 13.39 0.79
C LYS A 48 -4.63 12.06 0.66
N ASP A 49 -5.96 12.05 0.75
CA ASP A 49 -6.74 10.82 0.66
C ASP A 49 -6.63 10.15 -0.70
N ALA A 50 -6.68 10.92 -1.79
CA ALA A 50 -6.51 10.38 -3.14
C ALA A 50 -5.08 9.82 -3.36
N VAL A 51 -4.06 10.46 -2.81
CA VAL A 51 -2.65 10.00 -2.92
C VAL A 51 -2.41 8.78 -2.02
N ILE A 52 -2.92 8.78 -0.80
CA ILE A 52 -2.80 7.65 0.16
C ILE A 52 -3.52 6.43 -0.39
N ASN A 53 -4.77 6.57 -0.85
CA ASN A 53 -5.54 5.46 -1.42
C ASN A 53 -4.91 4.90 -2.70
N LYS A 54 -4.22 5.74 -3.49
CA LYS A 54 -3.48 5.27 -4.67
C LYS A 54 -2.23 4.48 -4.31
N VAL A 55 -1.51 4.86 -3.26
CA VAL A 55 -0.28 4.17 -2.81
C VAL A 55 -0.59 2.83 -2.12
N ILE A 56 -1.75 2.69 -1.47
CA ILE A 56 -2.22 1.45 -0.81
C ILE A 56 -2.72 0.39 -1.83
N SER A 57 -2.95 0.78 -3.09
CA SER A 57 -3.77 0.04 -4.07
C SER A 57 -3.29 -1.36 -4.52
N ALA A 58 -2.04 -1.77 -4.30
CA ALA A 58 -1.53 -3.09 -4.71
C ALA A 58 -0.82 -3.85 -3.58
N TYR A 59 0.02 -3.17 -2.80
CA TYR A 59 0.78 -3.77 -1.70
C TYR A 59 -0.10 -4.29 -0.54
N ASP A 60 -1.32 -3.78 -0.38
CA ASP A 60 -2.23 -4.22 0.69
C ASP A 60 -3.25 -5.29 0.25
N MET A 61 -3.15 -5.84 -0.97
CA MET A 61 -4.10 -6.87 -1.43
C MET A 61 -3.49 -8.26 -1.57
N ILE A 62 -2.18 -8.36 -1.74
CA ILE A 62 -1.51 -9.64 -1.92
C ILE A 62 -0.08 -9.57 -1.40
N GLU A 63 0.31 -10.62 -0.70
CA GLU A 63 1.64 -10.83 -0.15
C GLU A 63 2.13 -12.22 -0.54
N VAL A 64 3.35 -12.31 -1.05
CA VAL A 64 4.00 -13.59 -1.36
C VAL A 64 5.01 -13.90 -0.28
N THR A 65 4.93 -15.10 0.29
CA THR A 65 5.87 -15.61 1.29
C THR A 65 6.95 -16.49 0.67
N ASN A 66 6.68 -17.10 -0.49
CA ASN A 66 7.67 -17.84 -1.28
C ASN A 66 7.31 -17.79 -2.78
N PRO A 67 8.27 -17.51 -3.68
CA PRO A 67 9.65 -17.12 -3.40
C PRO A 67 9.75 -15.68 -2.85
N LEU A 68 10.83 -15.39 -2.13
CA LEU A 68 11.21 -14.02 -1.77
C LEU A 68 11.83 -13.30 -2.98
N GLU A 69 11.87 -11.97 -2.91
CA GLU A 69 12.54 -11.17 -3.94
C GLU A 69 14.00 -11.60 -4.17
N ASN A 70 14.36 -11.77 -5.43
CA ASN A 70 15.65 -12.22 -5.93
C ASN A 70 16.09 -13.62 -5.43
N GLN A 71 15.18 -14.40 -4.85
CA GLN A 71 15.46 -15.79 -4.48
C GLN A 71 15.79 -16.60 -5.74
N VAL A 72 16.75 -17.51 -5.60
CA VAL A 72 17.07 -18.50 -6.63
C VAL A 72 15.98 -19.58 -6.63
N VAL A 73 15.36 -19.81 -7.78
CA VAL A 73 14.24 -20.76 -7.95
C VAL A 73 14.60 -21.89 -8.92
N GLU A 74 14.03 -23.06 -8.66
CA GLU A 74 14.16 -24.27 -9.47
C GLU A 74 12.78 -24.84 -9.81
N SER A 75 12.71 -25.65 -10.85
CA SER A 75 11.47 -26.31 -11.29
C SER A 75 11.34 -27.70 -10.62
N PRO A 76 10.21 -28.03 -9.98
CA PRO A 76 9.02 -27.21 -9.79
C PRO A 76 9.18 -26.18 -8.65
N LEU A 77 8.60 -24.99 -8.87
CA LEU A 77 8.57 -23.91 -7.90
C LEU A 77 7.28 -23.94 -7.08
N LEU A 78 7.40 -24.14 -5.77
CA LEU A 78 6.33 -23.90 -4.83
C LEU A 78 6.12 -22.38 -4.66
N ILE A 79 4.89 -21.92 -4.78
CA ILE A 79 4.53 -20.51 -4.63
C ILE A 79 3.48 -20.41 -3.53
N THR A 80 3.74 -19.61 -2.51
CA THR A 80 2.85 -19.46 -1.36
C THR A 80 2.74 -18.00 -0.96
N GLY A 81 1.61 -17.66 -0.35
CA GLY A 81 1.35 -16.33 0.15
C GLY A 81 -0.07 -16.20 0.65
N ARG A 82 -0.53 -14.96 0.74
CA ARG A 82 -1.91 -14.63 1.08
C ARG A 82 -2.41 -13.46 0.26
N ALA A 83 -3.67 -13.47 -0.11
CA ALA A 83 -4.32 -12.38 -0.81
C ALA A 83 -5.69 -12.07 -0.18
N ARG A 84 -6.17 -10.84 -0.30
CA ARG A 84 -7.54 -10.50 0.07
C ARG A 84 -8.52 -11.13 -0.91
N GLY A 85 -9.74 -11.43 -0.46
CA GLY A 85 -10.77 -12.07 -1.29
C GLY A 85 -11.03 -11.40 -2.63
N VAL A 86 -10.92 -10.07 -2.69
CA VAL A 86 -11.07 -9.28 -3.92
C VAL A 86 -10.02 -9.57 -5.00
N TRP A 87 -8.91 -10.22 -4.66
CA TRP A 87 -7.89 -10.64 -5.62
C TRP A 87 -8.27 -11.93 -6.35
N TYR A 88 -9.06 -12.79 -5.70
CA TYR A 88 -9.49 -14.07 -6.25
C TYR A 88 -10.69 -13.91 -7.18
N PHE A 89 -10.76 -14.78 -8.18
CA PHE A 89 -11.96 -15.06 -8.95
C PHE A 89 -12.14 -16.58 -8.98
N GLU A 90 -13.33 -17.07 -8.59
CA GLU A 90 -13.59 -18.51 -8.47
C GLU A 90 -12.53 -19.26 -7.63
N ALA A 91 -12.13 -18.68 -6.49
CA ALA A 91 -11.10 -19.20 -5.58
C ALA A 91 -9.68 -19.31 -6.17
N SER A 92 -9.41 -18.68 -7.31
CA SER A 92 -8.11 -18.77 -7.96
C SER A 92 -7.69 -17.46 -8.62
N PHE A 93 -6.43 -17.41 -9.09
CA PHE A 93 -5.93 -16.36 -9.96
C PHE A 93 -4.70 -16.82 -10.75
N PRO A 94 -4.36 -16.19 -11.90
CA PRO A 94 -3.21 -16.59 -12.72
C PRO A 94 -1.86 -16.22 -12.11
N ILE A 95 -0.91 -17.13 -12.23
CA ILE A 95 0.50 -16.96 -11.90
C ILE A 95 1.33 -17.34 -13.12
N GLU A 96 2.27 -16.49 -13.48
CA GLU A 96 3.13 -16.66 -14.65
C GLU A 96 4.58 -16.37 -14.29
N LEU A 97 5.50 -17.10 -14.89
CA LEU A 97 6.93 -16.87 -14.73
C LEU A 97 7.54 -16.54 -16.08
N TYR A 98 8.19 -15.39 -16.15
CA TYR A 98 8.90 -14.90 -17.32
C TYR A 98 10.41 -14.88 -17.08
N ASP A 99 11.20 -15.09 -18.12
CA ASP A 99 12.62 -14.76 -18.11
C ASP A 99 12.85 -13.26 -18.39
N ALA A 100 14.10 -12.80 -18.30
CA ALA A 100 14.44 -11.37 -18.50
C ALA A 100 14.22 -10.88 -19.94
N ASN A 101 14.10 -11.78 -20.91
CA ASN A 101 13.75 -11.46 -22.29
C ASN A 101 12.22 -11.36 -22.49
N GLY A 102 11.43 -11.64 -21.45
CA GLY A 102 9.97 -11.67 -21.53
C GLY A 102 9.41 -12.96 -22.12
N VAL A 103 10.20 -14.04 -22.16
CA VAL A 103 9.73 -15.37 -22.58
C VAL A 103 8.97 -15.99 -21.42
N LEU A 104 7.75 -16.45 -21.68
CA LEU A 104 6.95 -17.20 -20.69
C LEU A 104 7.56 -18.60 -20.50
N LEU A 105 8.06 -18.88 -19.30
CA LEU A 105 8.62 -20.17 -18.94
C LEU A 105 7.55 -21.14 -18.40
N GLY A 106 6.49 -20.61 -17.79
CA GLY A 106 5.41 -21.43 -17.26
C GLY A 106 4.27 -20.61 -16.69
N SER A 107 3.09 -21.22 -16.60
CA SER A 107 1.91 -20.63 -16.00
C SER A 107 1.12 -21.66 -15.20
N LYS A 108 0.57 -21.23 -14.07
CA LYS A 108 -0.30 -22.02 -13.20
C LYS A 108 -1.29 -21.10 -12.48
N VAL A 109 -2.32 -21.66 -11.87
CA VAL A 109 -3.22 -20.91 -10.98
C VAL A 109 -2.72 -20.98 -9.54
N GLY A 110 -2.84 -19.88 -8.81
CA GLY A 110 -2.79 -19.87 -7.35
C GLY A 110 -4.17 -20.21 -6.80
N GLU A 111 -4.27 -21.22 -5.97
CA GLU A 111 -5.54 -21.68 -5.41
C GLU A 111 -5.69 -21.22 -3.96
N ALA A 112 -6.84 -20.64 -3.61
CA ALA A 112 -7.17 -20.30 -2.23
C ALA A 112 -7.23 -21.57 -1.36
N GLN A 113 -6.68 -21.48 -0.16
CA GLN A 113 -6.63 -22.61 0.79
C GLN A 113 -7.80 -22.60 1.77
N ALA A 114 -8.66 -21.59 1.72
CA ALA A 114 -9.86 -21.45 2.54
C ALA A 114 -10.96 -20.68 1.78
N ASP A 115 -12.07 -20.40 2.45
CA ASP A 115 -13.13 -19.57 1.89
C ASP A 115 -12.59 -18.17 1.54
N TRP A 116 -12.69 -17.82 0.26
CA TRP A 116 -12.08 -16.63 -0.33
C TRP A 116 -13.04 -15.44 -0.42
N MET A 117 -14.34 -15.63 -0.19
CA MET A 117 -15.35 -14.57 -0.28
C MET A 117 -15.35 -13.69 0.98
N THR A 118 -14.17 -13.18 1.36
CA THR A 118 -13.93 -12.37 2.57
C THR A 118 -13.08 -11.14 2.27
N GLU A 119 -13.14 -10.13 3.13
CA GLU A 119 -12.25 -8.95 3.04
C GLU A 119 -10.88 -9.20 3.66
N GLU A 120 -10.73 -10.33 4.37
CA GLU A 120 -9.53 -10.74 5.08
C GLU A 120 -8.52 -11.41 4.14
N TYR A 121 -7.30 -11.56 4.62
CA TYR A 121 -6.28 -12.33 3.93
C TYR A 121 -6.59 -13.83 3.98
N VAL A 122 -6.54 -14.45 2.80
CA VAL A 122 -6.70 -15.88 2.59
C VAL A 122 -5.42 -16.41 1.98
N GLU A 123 -4.94 -17.55 2.48
CA GLU A 123 -3.72 -18.17 1.96
C GLU A 123 -3.95 -18.73 0.55
N PHE A 124 -2.91 -18.69 -0.28
CA PHE A 124 -2.88 -19.39 -1.56
C PHE A 124 -1.65 -20.27 -1.69
N GLN A 125 -1.77 -21.29 -2.54
CA GLN A 125 -0.67 -22.15 -2.94
C GLN A 125 -0.72 -22.43 -4.44
N SER A 126 0.46 -22.58 -5.05
CA SER A 126 0.62 -23.11 -6.40
C SER A 126 1.92 -23.90 -6.51
N MET A 127 1.93 -24.92 -7.37
CA MET A 127 3.15 -25.65 -7.74
C MET A 127 3.36 -25.47 -9.24
N LEU A 128 4.34 -24.64 -9.60
CA LEU A 128 4.62 -24.25 -10.98
C LEU A 128 5.78 -25.06 -11.53
N THR A 129 5.52 -25.88 -12.54
CA THR A 129 6.57 -26.40 -13.42
C THR A 129 6.82 -25.39 -14.54
N PHE A 130 8.09 -25.08 -14.81
CA PHE A 130 8.50 -24.15 -15.84
C PHE A 130 9.66 -24.72 -16.68
N ASP A 131 9.76 -24.23 -17.92
CA ASP A 131 10.77 -24.57 -18.92
C ASP A 131 12.15 -23.96 -18.58
N GLU A 132 13.21 -24.48 -19.18
CA GLU A 132 14.58 -23.99 -18.95
C GLU A 132 14.73 -22.50 -19.32
N PRO A 133 15.20 -21.64 -18.40
CA PRO A 133 15.32 -20.20 -18.64
C PRO A 133 16.47 -19.88 -19.61
N THR A 134 16.29 -18.85 -20.45
CA THR A 134 17.37 -18.37 -21.36
C THR A 134 18.24 -17.28 -20.75
N THR A 135 17.93 -16.84 -19.53
CA THR A 135 18.58 -15.73 -18.82
C THR A 135 18.74 -16.07 -17.34
N GLU A 136 19.65 -15.41 -16.64
CA GLU A 136 19.91 -15.64 -15.20
C GLU A 136 18.80 -15.13 -14.25
N THR A 137 17.94 -14.25 -14.73
CA THR A 137 16.90 -13.57 -13.94
C THR A 137 15.54 -13.70 -14.59
N GLY A 138 14.50 -13.62 -13.79
CA GLY A 138 13.13 -13.64 -14.26
C GLY A 138 12.20 -12.84 -13.38
N THR A 139 10.93 -12.83 -13.76
CA THR A 139 9.86 -12.14 -13.02
C THR A 139 8.71 -13.11 -12.82
N LEU A 140 8.37 -13.37 -11.56
CA LEU A 140 7.13 -14.03 -11.19
C LEU A 140 6.02 -12.98 -11.15
N VAL A 141 4.95 -13.20 -11.90
CA VAL A 141 3.82 -12.28 -12.04
C VAL A 141 2.57 -12.96 -11.52
N LEU A 142 1.98 -12.41 -10.46
CA LEU A 142 0.68 -12.82 -9.94
C LEU A 142 -0.33 -11.80 -10.45
N LYS A 143 -1.31 -12.21 -11.25
CA LYS A 143 -2.32 -11.33 -11.85
C LYS A 143 -3.61 -11.44 -11.05
N LYS A 144 -4.25 -10.31 -10.79
CA LYS A 144 -5.64 -10.31 -10.35
C LYS A 144 -6.51 -10.61 -11.57
N ASP A 145 -7.45 -11.54 -11.45
CA ASP A 145 -8.38 -11.80 -12.54
C ASP A 145 -9.24 -10.55 -12.83
N ASN A 146 -9.39 -10.28 -14.13
CA ASN A 146 -10.16 -9.14 -14.64
C ASN A 146 -11.17 -9.60 -15.71
N PRO A 147 -12.29 -10.23 -15.30
CA PRO A 147 -13.34 -10.66 -16.24
C PRO A 147 -13.95 -9.51 -17.05
N SER A 148 -13.87 -8.27 -16.56
CA SER A 148 -14.38 -7.09 -17.29
C SER A 148 -13.50 -6.67 -18.47
N GLY A 149 -12.23 -7.08 -18.50
CA GLY A 149 -11.25 -6.67 -19.51
C GLY A 149 -10.90 -5.17 -19.49
N LEU A 150 -11.33 -4.43 -18.46
CA LEU A 150 -11.09 -3.00 -18.34
C LEU A 150 -9.70 -2.74 -17.75
N PRO A 151 -8.84 -1.94 -18.40
CA PRO A 151 -7.46 -1.70 -17.93
C PRO A 151 -7.36 -1.15 -16.52
N GLU A 152 -8.36 -0.41 -16.03
CA GLU A 152 -8.37 0.09 -14.64
C GLU A 152 -8.43 -1.02 -13.57
N ASN A 153 -8.86 -2.22 -13.96
CA ASN A 153 -8.96 -3.39 -13.09
C ASN A 153 -7.76 -4.34 -13.20
N ASP A 154 -6.85 -4.07 -14.16
CA ASP A 154 -5.62 -4.84 -14.34
C ASP A 154 -4.66 -4.53 -13.19
N LYS A 155 -4.57 -5.47 -12.25
CA LYS A 155 -3.64 -5.41 -11.14
C LYS A 155 -2.74 -6.63 -11.18
N LYS A 156 -1.46 -6.42 -10.88
CA LYS A 156 -0.47 -7.48 -10.79
C LYS A 156 0.56 -7.17 -9.70
N LEU A 157 1.08 -8.24 -9.10
CA LEU A 157 2.27 -8.21 -8.27
C LEU A 157 3.41 -8.84 -9.08
N GLU A 158 4.56 -8.18 -9.13
CA GLU A 158 5.75 -8.66 -9.82
C GLU A 158 6.87 -8.87 -8.80
N ILE A 159 7.47 -10.06 -8.82
CA ILE A 159 8.54 -10.44 -7.91
C ILE A 159 9.73 -10.86 -8.76
N PRO A 160 10.87 -10.14 -8.66
CA PRO A 160 12.08 -10.56 -9.35
C PRO A 160 12.59 -11.87 -8.74
N VAL A 161 13.04 -12.80 -9.57
CA VAL A 161 13.65 -14.07 -9.16
C VAL A 161 14.94 -14.30 -9.93
N ARG A 162 15.77 -15.21 -9.43
CA ARG A 162 16.99 -15.68 -10.11
C ARG A 162 16.86 -17.16 -10.44
N PHE A 163 17.55 -17.62 -11.46
CA PHE A 163 17.62 -19.03 -11.81
C PHE A 163 18.97 -19.63 -11.38
N VAL A 164 18.99 -20.94 -11.15
CA VAL A 164 20.25 -21.68 -11.05
C VAL A 164 20.93 -21.70 -12.41
N GLU A 165 22.25 -21.47 -12.42
CA GLU A 165 23.09 -21.66 -13.61
C GLU A 165 23.21 -23.13 -14.01
#